data_AF-A0A2P6Q7N0-F1
#
_entry.id   AF-A0A2P6Q7N0-F1
#
_cell.length_a   1.000
_cell.length_b   1.000
_cell.length_c   1.000
_cell.angle_alpha   90.00
_cell.angle_beta   90.00
_cell.angle_gamma   90.00
#
_symmetry.space_group_name_H-M   'P 1'
#
loop_
_entity.id
_entity.type
_entity.pdbx_description
1 polymer ?
#
loop_
_entity_poly.entity_id
_entity_poly.type
_entity_poly.pdbx_seq_one_letter_code
_entity_poly.pdbx_strand_id
1 'polypeptide(L)'
;MMVAKYFLISAYFQQIEEDVLQYSKALTDMRTTLSFFQTKDMNELLEFHKKLESILEHLTDETQVLSRFEGFPTKKLKTMRTAATLHS
;
A
#
# COMPACT_ATOMS: atom_id res chain seq x y z
N MET A 1 -14.54 19.53 -24.49
CA MET A 1 -13.87 18.28 -24.02
C MET A 1 -12.62 18.53 -23.16
N MET A 2 -11.98 19.72 -23.19
CA MET A 2 -10.80 20.02 -22.35
C MET A 2 -11.09 20.24 -20.85
N VAL A 3 -12.18 20.92 -20.50
CA VAL A 3 -12.49 21.32 -19.10
C VAL A 3 -12.70 20.12 -18.16
N ALA A 4 -13.41 19.09 -18.64
CA ALA A 4 -13.68 17.89 -17.84
C ALA A 4 -12.40 17.09 -17.53
N LYS A 5 -11.44 17.02 -18.47
CA LYS A 5 -10.17 16.31 -18.26
C LYS A 5 -9.31 16.98 -17.19
N TYR A 6 -9.27 18.32 -17.17
CA TYR A 6 -8.55 19.08 -16.13
C TYR A 6 -9.15 18.88 -14.74
N PHE A 7 -10.49 18.87 -14.63
CA PHE A 7 -11.16 18.64 -13.35
C PHE A 7 -10.89 17.24 -12.79
N LEU A 8 -10.93 16.20 -13.65
CA LEU A 8 -10.64 14.82 -13.24
C LEU A 8 -9.19 14.64 -12.76
N ILE A 9 -8.23 15.31 -13.40
CA ILE A 9 -6.82 15.29 -12.99
C ILE A 9 -6.67 15.94 -11.60
N SER A 10 -7.35 17.06 -11.36
CA SER A 10 -7.33 17.75 -10.07
C SER A 10 -7.94 16.89 -8.96
N ALA A 11 -9.10 16.27 -9.21
CA ALA A 11 -9.77 15.40 -8.25
C ALA A 11 -8.96 14.14 -7.94
N TYR A 12 -8.33 13.53 -8.95
CA TYR A 12 -7.45 12.38 -8.78
C TYR A 12 -6.26 12.68 -7.85
N PHE A 13 -5.57 13.80 -8.07
CA PHE A 13 -4.45 14.16 -7.19
C PHE A 13 -4.91 14.51 -5.78
N GLN A 14 -6.05 15.18 -5.65
CA GLN A 14 -6.63 15.48 -4.34
C GLN A 14 -6.95 14.19 -3.57
N GLN A 15 -7.53 13.19 -4.23
CA GLN A 15 -7.83 11.91 -3.62
C GLN A 15 -6.55 11.18 -3.15
N ILE A 16 -5.46 11.24 -3.93
CA ILE A 16 -4.17 10.71 -3.50
C ILE A 16 -3.68 11.42 -2.23
N GLU A 17 -3.76 12.76 -2.15
CA GLU A 17 -3.35 13.48 -0.94
C GLU A 17 -4.23 13.13 0.27
N GLU A 18 -5.54 12.99 0.06
CA GLU A 18 -6.49 12.57 1.09
C GLU A 18 -6.15 11.18 1.62
N ASP A 19 -5.85 10.22 0.74
CA ASP A 19 -5.44 8.87 1.13
C ASP A 19 -4.10 8.89 1.89
N VAL A 20 -3.13 9.69 1.46
CA VAL A 20 -1.84 9.85 2.15
C VAL A 20 -2.04 10.37 3.58
N LEU A 21 -2.91 11.36 3.77
CA LEU A 21 -3.20 11.93 5.08
C LEU A 21 -3.98 10.95 5.96
N GLN A 22 -5.08 10.39 5.43
CA GLN A 22 -5.98 9.49 6.12
C GLN A 22 -5.26 8.23 6.61
N TYR A 23 -4.41 7.64 5.76
CA TYR A 23 -3.71 6.39 6.07
C TYR A 23 -2.27 6.60 6.54
N SER A 24 -1.83 7.85 6.77
CA SER A 24 -0.44 8.19 7.15
C SER A 24 0.12 7.34 8.29
N LYS A 25 -0.63 7.22 9.39
CA LYS A 25 -0.24 6.41 10.54
C LYS A 25 -0.14 4.92 10.19
N ALA A 26 -1.21 4.38 9.57
CA ALA A 26 -1.27 2.96 9.20
C ALA A 26 -0.15 2.58 8.23
N LEU A 27 0.13 3.41 7.22
CA LEU A 27 1.18 3.19 6.22
C LEU A 27 2.59 3.35 6.82
N THR A 28 2.78 4.22 7.81
CA THR A 28 4.06 4.36 8.53
C THR A 28 4.33 3.15 9.41
N ASP A 29 3.32 2.67 10.13
CA ASP A 29 3.40 1.46 10.96
C ASP A 29 3.62 0.22 10.08
N MET A 30 2.89 0.13 8.97
CA MET A 30 3.08 -0.88 7.93
C MET A 30 4.50 -0.86 7.35
N ARG A 31 5.04 0.33 7.01
CA ARG A 31 6.42 0.46 6.51
C ARG A 31 7.42 -0.16 7.48
N THR A 32 7.26 0.16 8.76
CA THR A 32 8.15 -0.30 9.83
C THR A 32 8.02 -1.81 10.02
N THR A 33 6.80 -2.30 10.24
CA THR A 33 6.54 -3.73 10.45
C THR A 33 6.97 -4.57 9.25
N LEU A 34 6.64 -4.16 8.02
CA LEU A 34 7.06 -4.84 6.80
C LEU A 34 8.59 -4.85 6.67
N SER A 35 9.28 -3.76 6.99
CA SER A 35 10.76 -3.70 6.92
C SER A 35 11.43 -4.74 7.83
N PHE A 36 10.88 -4.97 9.02
CA PHE A 36 11.42 -5.94 9.98
C PHE A 36 10.79 -7.33 9.89
N PHE A 37 9.68 -7.49 9.17
CA PHE A 37 8.97 -8.76 9.08
C PHE A 37 9.86 -9.89 8.53
N GLN A 38 10.01 -10.95 9.31
CA GLN A 38 10.69 -12.18 8.93
C GLN A 38 9.96 -13.32 9.64
N THR A 39 9.54 -14.33 8.89
CA THR A 39 8.93 -15.52 9.46
C THR A 39 9.29 -16.76 8.63
N LYS A 40 9.27 -17.92 9.27
CA LYS A 40 9.30 -19.24 8.61
C LYS A 40 7.93 -19.92 8.67
N ASP A 41 6.98 -19.36 9.43
CA ASP A 41 5.63 -19.87 9.53
C ASP A 41 4.78 -19.28 8.39
N MET A 42 4.22 -20.17 7.56
CA MET A 42 3.41 -19.76 6.41
C MET A 42 2.04 -19.22 6.82
N ASN A 43 1.49 -19.66 7.96
CA ASN A 43 0.25 -19.09 8.47
C ASN A 43 0.47 -17.64 8.92
N GLU A 44 1.57 -17.36 9.62
CA GLU A 44 1.95 -15.98 9.99
C GLU A 44 2.16 -15.11 8.75
N LEU A 45 2.78 -15.64 7.69
CA LEU A 45 2.94 -14.95 6.40
C LEU A 45 1.58 -14.57 5.80
N LEU A 46 0.63 -15.52 5.74
CA LEU A 46 -0.69 -15.30 5.16
C LEU A 46 -1.53 -14.33 6.00
N GLU A 47 -1.48 -14.42 7.33
CA GLU A 47 -2.16 -13.46 8.21
C GLU A 47 -1.58 -12.05 8.08
N PHE A 48 -0.25 -11.93 8.03
CA PHE A 48 0.40 -10.64 7.84
C PHE A 48 0.06 -10.05 6.46
N HIS A 49 0.10 -10.86 5.40
CA HIS A 49 -0.33 -10.45 4.06
C HIS A 49 -1.77 -9.92 4.07
N LYS A 50 -2.72 -10.64 4.67
CA LYS A 50 -4.13 -10.20 4.76
C LYS A 50 -4.28 -8.84 5.46
N LYS A 51 -3.56 -8.61 6.57
CA LYS A 51 -3.60 -7.34 7.29
C LYS A 51 -3.07 -6.17 6.47
N LEU A 52 -2.06 -6.42 5.63
CA LEU A 52 -1.51 -5.41 4.74
C LEU A 52 -2.48 -5.10 3.60
N GLU A 53 -3.02 -6.12 2.93
CA GLU A 53 -3.97 -5.92 1.84
C GLU A 53 -5.26 -5.21 2.31
N SER A 54 -5.75 -5.46 3.54
CA SER A 54 -6.92 -4.74 4.06
C SER A 54 -6.71 -3.23 4.26
N ILE A 55 -5.46 -2.77 4.30
CA ILE A 55 -5.15 -1.32 4.33
C ILE A 55 -5.02 -0.81 2.89
N LEU A 56 -4.31 -1.55 2.05
CA LEU A 56 -3.98 -1.14 0.68
C LEU A 56 -5.20 -1.13 -0.25
N GLU A 57 -6.20 -1.98 -0.01
CA GLU A 57 -7.43 -2.04 -0.82
C GLU A 57 -8.28 -0.76 -0.77
N HIS A 58 -8.03 0.10 0.23
CA HIS A 58 -8.72 1.38 0.36
C HIS A 58 -8.02 2.53 -0.37
N LEU A 59 -6.82 2.32 -0.89
CA LEU A 59 -6.07 3.36 -1.59
C LEU A 59 -6.56 3.50 -3.03
N THR A 60 -6.81 4.73 -3.43
CA THR A 60 -7.26 5.08 -4.79
C THR A 60 -6.21 4.70 -5.83
N ASP A 61 -4.94 4.95 -5.51
CA ASP A 61 -3.80 4.52 -6.29
C ASP A 61 -2.66 4.14 -5.36
N GLU A 62 -2.55 2.85 -5.06
CA GLU A 62 -1.53 2.31 -4.18
C GLU A 62 -0.12 2.79 -4.56
N THR A 63 0.22 2.77 -5.85
CA THR A 63 1.59 3.11 -6.29
C THR A 63 1.89 4.57 -6.00
N GLN A 64 0.95 5.46 -6.33
CA GLN A 64 1.12 6.90 -6.11
C GLN A 64 1.12 7.25 -4.62
N VAL A 65 0.25 6.65 -3.81
CA VAL A 65 0.19 6.88 -2.36
C VAL A 65 1.48 6.38 -1.69
N LEU A 66 1.90 5.14 -1.95
CA LEU A 66 3.10 4.56 -1.34
C LEU A 66 4.38 5.31 -1.75
N SER A 67 4.42 5.91 -2.94
CA SER A 67 5.56 6.73 -3.39
C SER A 67 5.81 7.97 -2.53
N ARG A 68 4.81 8.41 -1.75
CA ARG A 68 4.92 9.55 -0.81
C ARG A 68 5.62 9.19 0.50
N PHE A 69 5.73 7.90 0.80
CA PHE A 69 6.40 7.41 1.99
C PHE A 69 7.84 7.04 1.64
N GLU A 70 8.78 7.94 1.96
CA GLU A 70 10.20 7.72 1.70
C GLU A 70 10.67 6.37 2.29
N GLY A 71 11.42 5.62 1.48
CA GLY A 71 11.98 4.33 1.89
C GLY A 71 10.94 3.21 2.04
N PHE A 72 9.72 3.36 1.50
CA PHE A 72 8.74 2.28 1.57
C PHE A 72 9.29 0.99 0.94
N PRO A 73 9.22 -0.18 1.63
CA PRO A 73 9.87 -1.41 1.18
C PRO A 73 9.06 -2.14 0.08
N THR A 74 8.81 -1.46 -1.03
CA THR A 74 8.00 -1.94 -2.17
C THR A 74 8.48 -3.28 -2.72
N LYS A 75 9.80 -3.49 -2.80
CA LYS A 75 10.37 -4.77 -3.23
C LYS A 75 10.00 -5.90 -2.27
N LYS A 76 10.00 -5.64 -0.96
CA LYS A 76 9.65 -6.64 0.07
C LYS A 76 8.14 -6.93 0.05
N LEU A 77 7.31 -5.91 -0.12
CA LEU A 77 5.87 -6.05 -0.33
C LEU A 77 5.58 -6.98 -1.51
N LYS A 78 6.23 -6.74 -2.66
CA LYS A 78 6.06 -7.57 -3.86
C LYS A 78 6.49 -9.02 -3.63
N THR A 79 7.65 -9.25 -3.00
CA THR A 79 8.11 -10.60 -2.68
C THR A 79 7.12 -11.32 -1.75
N MET A 80 6.58 -10.62 -0.75
CA MET A 80 5.59 -11.18 0.17
C MET A 80 4.29 -11.55 -0.53
N ARG A 81 3.75 -10.70 -1.42
CA ARG A 81 2.57 -11.00 -2.24
C ARG A 81 2.76 -12.25 -3.11
N THR A 82 3.94 -12.36 -3.74
CA THR A 82 4.29 -13.56 -4.50
C THR A 82 4.32 -14.81 -3.61
N ALA A 83 4.96 -14.72 -2.44
CA ALA A 83 5.02 -15.84 -1.50
C ALA A 83 3.62 -16.23 -0.99
N ALA A 84 2.78 -15.27 -0.63
CA ALA A 84 1.40 -15.52 -0.20
C ALA A 84 0.58 -16.23 -1.30
N THR A 85 0.70 -15.79 -2.56
CA THR A 85 0.00 -16.39 -3.71
C THR A 85 0.41 -17.84 -3.94
N LEU A 86 1.68 -18.20 -3.68
CA LEU A 86 2.17 -19.58 -3.83
C LEU A 86 1.65 -20.53 -2.74
N HIS A 87 1.12 -19.98 -1.65
CA HIS A 87 0.72 -20.73 -0.46
C HIS A 87 -0.76 -20.58 -0.11
N SER A 88 -1.55 -19.88 -0.94
CA SER A 88 -2.99 -19.70 -0.78
C SER A 88 -3.80 -20.57 -1.75
#